data_AF-A0A7C5Y1M2-F1
#
_entry.id   AF-A0A7C5Y1M2-F1
#
_cell.length_a   1.000
_cell.length_b   1.000
_cell.length_c   1.000
_cell.angle_alpha   90.00
_cell.angle_beta   90.00
_cell.angle_gamma   90.00
#
_symmetry.space_group_name_H-M   'P 1'
#
loop_
_entity.id
_entity.type
_entity.pdbx_description
1 polymer ?
#
loop_
_entity_poly.entity_id
_entity_poly.type
_entity_poly.pdbx_seq_one_letter_code
_entity_poly.pdbx_strand_id
1 'polypeptide(L)'
;MRKDLKSASLYLSLTIKNMMKMRVLSHLDTFKRLGLGDYVRYVFLKRWDPFSADVLYVRRSCEDLFKTGIHAKIRRSVALKGYLVTVSLKEIESRNFVARREDLEILKRFFIGSLREIFCVKIYHINDPSSYDLLIDIGSTLGEFSLYAMHKGFRGEIITIEPLAVTRFTISGRYLDNHHHYYLAINSPDVFEKIFVRAKGRRSIIKIDCEGCEKHLNLDLIDIVEKNSLFFIEVHNKDLLRSFVKKLVEEKRMRITIKPINNEAWLLRFVV
;
A
#
# COMPACT_ATOMS: atom_id res chain seq x y z
N MET A 1 20.62 -18.84 -36.98
CA MET A 1 20.57 -17.47 -36.43
C MET A 1 19.30 -17.11 -35.65
N ARG A 2 18.07 -17.11 -36.21
CA ARG A 2 16.85 -16.78 -35.41
C ARG A 2 16.37 -17.89 -34.46
N LYS A 3 16.70 -19.16 -34.70
CA LYS A 3 16.39 -20.29 -33.80
C LYS A 3 17.32 -20.36 -32.58
N ASP A 4 18.57 -19.93 -32.73
CA ASP A 4 19.62 -20.00 -31.69
C ASP A 4 19.50 -18.92 -30.60
N LEU A 5 18.88 -17.80 -30.92
CA LEU A 5 18.61 -16.72 -29.94
C LEU A 5 17.46 -17.07 -28.98
N LYS A 6 16.48 -17.88 -29.43
CA LYS A 6 15.38 -18.35 -28.57
C LYS A 6 15.85 -19.39 -27.56
N SER A 7 16.73 -20.31 -27.96
CA SER A 7 17.33 -21.31 -27.05
C SER A 7 18.28 -20.66 -26.05
N ALA A 8 19.12 -19.71 -26.46
CA ALA A 8 19.98 -18.95 -25.54
C ALA A 8 19.19 -18.12 -24.52
N SER A 9 18.09 -17.47 -24.94
CA SER A 9 17.18 -16.74 -24.04
C SER A 9 16.48 -17.66 -23.04
N LEU A 10 16.05 -18.85 -23.49
CA LEU A 10 15.42 -19.85 -22.64
C LEU A 10 16.41 -20.43 -21.62
N TYR A 11 17.64 -20.71 -22.06
CA TYR A 11 18.71 -21.24 -21.22
C TYR A 11 19.13 -20.21 -20.16
N LEU A 12 19.31 -18.94 -20.55
CA LEU A 12 19.60 -17.85 -19.61
C LEU A 12 18.47 -17.66 -18.58
N SER A 13 17.21 -17.76 -19.02
CA SER A 13 16.03 -17.72 -18.15
C SER A 13 15.99 -18.88 -17.14
N LEU A 14 16.31 -20.10 -17.57
CA LEU A 14 16.41 -21.27 -16.70
C LEU A 14 17.57 -21.16 -15.70
N THR A 15 18.74 -20.72 -16.16
CA THR A 15 19.93 -20.55 -15.31
C THR A 15 19.69 -19.47 -14.25
N ILE A 16 19.08 -18.34 -14.61
CA ILE A 16 18.71 -17.29 -13.66
C ILE A 16 17.68 -17.81 -12.65
N LYS A 17 16.66 -18.55 -13.09
CA LYS A 17 15.67 -19.17 -12.17
C LYS A 17 16.33 -20.13 -11.18
N ASN A 18 17.26 -20.97 -11.65
CA ASN A 18 17.97 -21.93 -10.81
C ASN A 18 18.92 -21.24 -9.83
N MET A 19 19.64 -20.20 -10.25
CA MET A 19 20.49 -19.40 -9.36
C MET A 19 19.68 -18.67 -8.27
N MET A 20 18.53 -18.08 -8.62
CA MET A 20 17.66 -17.46 -7.63
C MET A 20 17.09 -18.48 -6.65
N LYS A 21 16.70 -19.67 -7.12
CA LYS A 21 16.25 -20.77 -6.26
C LYS A 21 17.36 -21.19 -5.28
N MET A 22 18.60 -21.35 -5.76
CA MET A 22 19.76 -21.70 -4.92
C MET A 22 20.08 -20.62 -3.88
N ARG A 23 20.02 -19.34 -4.25
CA ARG A 23 20.24 -18.23 -3.32
C ARG A 23 19.16 -18.15 -2.25
N VAL A 24 17.89 -18.34 -2.63
CA VAL A 24 16.77 -18.42 -1.69
C VAL A 24 16.96 -19.59 -0.74
N LEU A 25 17.34 -20.77 -1.24
CA LEU A 25 17.63 -21.94 -0.40
C LEU A 25 18.82 -21.71 0.55
N SER A 26 19.88 -21.07 0.07
CA SER A 26 21.04 -20.70 0.89
C SER A 26 20.69 -19.71 1.99
N HIS A 27 19.92 -18.66 1.68
CA HIS A 27 19.42 -17.74 2.71
C HIS A 27 18.50 -18.46 3.71
N LEU A 28 17.59 -19.31 3.23
CA LEU A 28 16.72 -20.11 4.10
C LEU A 28 17.51 -21.00 5.05
N ASP A 29 18.58 -21.63 4.56
CA ASP A 29 19.48 -22.45 5.39
C ASP A 29 20.18 -21.60 6.45
N THR A 30 20.70 -20.42 6.08
CA THR A 30 21.27 -19.46 7.03
C THR A 30 20.26 -19.03 8.09
N PHE A 31 19.03 -18.66 7.70
CA PHE A 31 17.99 -18.29 8.66
C PHE A 31 17.60 -19.46 9.58
N LYS A 32 17.51 -20.68 9.03
CA LYS A 32 17.25 -21.89 9.82
C LYS A 32 18.37 -22.14 10.84
N ARG A 33 19.64 -21.99 10.45
CA ARG A 33 20.81 -22.11 11.34
C ARG A 33 20.84 -21.04 12.42
N LEU A 34 20.34 -19.84 12.13
CA LEU A 34 20.20 -18.74 13.09
C LEU A 34 18.97 -18.86 14.00
N GLY A 35 18.20 -19.96 13.94
CA GLY A 35 16.96 -20.11 14.73
C GLY A 35 15.79 -19.23 14.25
N LEU A 36 15.92 -18.63 13.06
CA LEU A 36 14.91 -17.78 12.42
C LEU A 36 14.08 -18.57 11.38
N GLY A 37 14.07 -19.90 11.45
CA GLY A 37 13.39 -20.80 10.50
C GLY A 37 11.85 -20.68 10.46
N ASP A 38 11.26 -19.99 11.44
CA ASP A 38 9.82 -19.65 11.48
C ASP A 38 9.48 -18.33 10.78
N TYR A 39 10.50 -17.62 10.31
CA TYR A 39 10.38 -16.55 9.34
C TYR A 39 10.57 -17.16 7.95
N VAL A 40 10.19 -16.45 6.91
CA VAL A 40 10.52 -16.77 5.51
C VAL A 40 9.46 -17.60 4.77
N ARG A 41 8.38 -16.92 4.40
CA ARG A 41 7.98 -16.90 3.00
C ARG A 41 8.33 -15.52 2.41
N TYR A 42 8.60 -15.45 1.10
CA TYR A 42 9.20 -14.28 0.45
C TYR A 42 8.25 -13.59 -0.54
N VAL A 43 8.24 -12.26 -0.57
CA VAL A 43 7.68 -11.49 -1.71
C VAL A 43 8.84 -11.10 -2.62
N PHE A 44 8.77 -11.52 -3.88
CA PHE A 44 9.76 -11.18 -4.89
C PHE A 44 9.57 -9.72 -5.30
N LEU A 45 10.59 -8.87 -5.09
CA LEU A 45 10.77 -7.63 -5.85
C LEU A 45 11.72 -7.94 -7.01
N LYS A 46 11.16 -8.38 -8.12
CA LYS A 46 11.95 -8.88 -9.25
C LYS A 46 12.73 -7.74 -9.93
N ARG A 47 14.03 -7.62 -9.66
CA ARG A 47 15.00 -7.02 -10.58
C ARG A 47 15.35 -8.04 -11.67
N TRP A 48 15.72 -7.56 -12.87
CA TRP A 48 16.27 -8.39 -13.94
C TRP A 48 17.69 -8.90 -13.62
N ASP A 49 18.29 -8.38 -12.55
CA ASP A 49 19.57 -8.81 -12.00
C ASP A 49 19.32 -9.65 -10.72
N PRO A 50 19.70 -10.94 -10.70
CA PRO A 50 19.55 -11.80 -9.52
C PRO A 50 20.43 -11.38 -8.33
N PHE A 51 21.44 -10.53 -8.54
CA PHE A 51 22.31 -10.03 -7.46
C PHE A 51 21.67 -8.92 -6.64
N SER A 52 20.71 -8.19 -7.20
CA SER A 52 20.07 -7.03 -6.57
C SER A 52 18.57 -7.19 -6.28
N ALA A 53 18.04 -8.41 -6.29
CA ALA A 53 16.67 -8.69 -5.88
C ALA A 53 16.46 -8.39 -4.39
N ASP A 54 15.51 -7.50 -4.09
CA ASP A 54 15.08 -7.25 -2.71
C ASP A 54 14.10 -8.36 -2.27
N VAL A 55 14.36 -8.96 -1.12
CA VAL A 55 13.56 -10.06 -0.56
C VAL A 55 12.86 -9.55 0.69
N LEU A 56 11.53 -9.52 0.66
CA LEU A 56 10.74 -9.29 1.87
C LEU A 56 10.63 -10.59 2.66
N TYR A 57 11.11 -10.60 3.91
CA TYR A 57 10.94 -11.69 4.87
C TYR A 57 9.74 -11.42 5.77
N VAL A 58 8.76 -12.32 5.79
CA VAL A 58 7.59 -12.23 6.69
C VAL A 58 7.52 -13.47 7.59
N ARG A 59 7.05 -13.30 8.84
CA ARG A 59 6.79 -14.39 9.80
C ARG A 59 5.77 -15.39 9.24
N ARG A 60 5.92 -16.68 9.57
CA ARG A 60 4.98 -17.77 9.19
C ARG A 60 3.52 -17.49 9.56
N SER A 61 3.25 -16.71 10.60
CA SER A 61 1.88 -16.34 11.03
C SER A 61 1.12 -15.46 10.03
N CYS A 62 1.75 -15.02 8.94
CA CYS A 62 1.13 -14.22 7.88
C CYS A 62 0.92 -15.02 6.59
N GLU A 63 0.27 -16.17 6.67
CA GLU A 63 0.02 -16.99 5.48
C GLU A 63 -0.84 -16.29 4.42
N ASP A 64 -1.75 -15.40 4.85
CA ASP A 64 -2.70 -14.72 3.99
C ASP A 64 -2.03 -13.86 2.92
N LEU A 65 -0.93 -13.18 3.25
CA LEU A 65 -0.15 -12.40 2.28
C LEU A 65 0.42 -13.26 1.14
N PHE A 66 0.76 -14.52 1.44
CA PHE A 66 1.31 -15.45 0.44
C PHE A 66 0.21 -16.13 -0.35
N LYS A 67 -0.95 -16.39 0.28
CA LYS A 67 -2.12 -16.96 -0.39
C LYS A 67 -2.80 -15.96 -1.33
N THR A 68 -2.65 -14.66 -1.09
CA THR A 68 -3.27 -13.63 -1.94
C THR A 68 -2.58 -13.47 -3.29
N GLY A 69 -1.34 -13.93 -3.44
CA GLY A 69 -0.62 -13.89 -4.71
C GLY A 69 -0.17 -12.49 -5.10
N ILE A 70 0.24 -11.67 -4.11
CA ILE A 70 0.80 -10.35 -4.39
C ILE A 70 2.21 -10.48 -4.98
N HIS A 71 2.47 -9.72 -6.05
CA HIS A 71 3.74 -9.70 -6.74
C HIS A 71 4.19 -8.27 -6.99
N ALA A 72 5.46 -7.97 -6.80
CA ALA A 72 5.99 -6.65 -7.07
C ALA A 72 7.22 -6.71 -7.98
N LYS A 73 7.36 -5.72 -8.85
CA LYS A 73 8.39 -5.70 -9.87
C LYS A 73 8.90 -4.28 -10.06
N ILE A 74 10.21 -4.14 -10.03
CA ILE A 74 10.87 -2.84 -10.20
C ILE A 74 11.69 -2.89 -11.48
N ARG A 75 11.52 -1.88 -12.33
CA ARG A 75 12.28 -1.71 -13.57
C ARG A 75 12.79 -0.28 -13.67
N ARG A 76 14.07 -0.11 -13.95
CA ARG A 76 14.60 1.19 -14.35
C ARG A 76 14.07 1.54 -15.75
N SER A 77 13.49 2.72 -15.90
CA SER A 77 13.03 3.26 -17.18
C SER A 77 14.05 4.27 -17.68
N VAL A 78 14.72 3.94 -18.79
CA VAL A 78 15.66 4.85 -19.44
C VAL A 78 14.91 6.04 -20.06
N ALA A 79 13.78 5.77 -20.72
CA ALA A 79 12.97 6.80 -21.39
C ALA A 79 12.42 7.86 -20.43
N LEU A 80 11.93 7.43 -19.26
CA LEU A 80 11.36 8.34 -18.25
C LEU A 80 12.40 8.82 -17.22
N LYS A 81 13.65 8.35 -17.31
CA LYS A 81 14.73 8.63 -16.34
C LYS A 81 14.29 8.38 -14.88
N GLY A 82 13.72 7.21 -14.61
CA GLY A 82 13.23 6.85 -13.27
C GLY A 82 13.00 5.35 -13.10
N TYR A 83 12.08 4.99 -12.22
CA TYR A 83 11.73 3.61 -11.89
C TYR A 83 10.24 3.37 -12.07
N LEU A 84 9.90 2.28 -12.75
CA LEU A 84 8.55 1.75 -12.82
C LEU A 84 8.42 0.60 -11.81
N VAL A 85 7.54 0.77 -10.84
CA VAL A 85 7.19 -0.24 -9.85
C VAL A 85 5.78 -0.75 -10.15
N THR A 86 5.64 -2.03 -10.44
CA THR A 86 4.35 -2.69 -10.64
C THR A 86 4.07 -3.58 -9.45
N VAL A 87 2.93 -3.39 -8.79
CA VAL A 87 2.42 -4.26 -7.74
C VAL A 87 1.14 -4.91 -8.27
N SER A 88 1.11 -6.23 -8.38
CA SER A 88 0.00 -7.00 -8.92
C SER A 88 -0.63 -7.85 -7.82
N LEU A 89 -1.96 -7.91 -7.83
CA LEU A 89 -2.77 -8.78 -6.98
C LEU A 89 -3.88 -9.39 -7.85
N LYS A 90 -3.69 -10.64 -8.28
CA LYS A 90 -4.48 -11.27 -9.35
C LYS A 90 -4.46 -10.44 -10.65
N GLU A 91 -5.60 -10.18 -11.27
CA GLU A 91 -5.71 -9.36 -12.49
C GLU A 91 -5.59 -7.84 -12.28
N ILE A 92 -5.44 -7.38 -11.04
CA ILE A 92 -5.36 -5.96 -10.69
C ILE A 92 -3.90 -5.58 -10.51
N GLU A 93 -3.46 -4.47 -11.12
CA GLU A 93 -2.12 -3.93 -10.93
C GLU A 93 -2.15 -2.47 -10.50
N SER A 94 -1.30 -2.11 -9.55
CA SER A 94 -0.85 -0.74 -9.34
C SER A 94 0.47 -0.52 -10.08
N ARG A 95 0.53 0.51 -10.92
CA ARG A 95 1.71 0.93 -11.68
C ARG A 95 2.16 2.29 -11.18
N ASN A 96 3.34 2.32 -10.59
CA ASN A 96 3.89 3.48 -9.93
C ASN A 96 5.15 3.94 -10.64
N PHE A 97 5.20 5.20 -11.06
CA PHE A 97 6.42 5.83 -11.54
C PHE A 97 7.08 6.63 -10.41
N VAL A 98 8.35 6.35 -10.15
CA VAL A 98 9.17 6.99 -9.12
C VAL A 98 10.38 7.63 -9.79
N ALA A 99 10.54 8.94 -9.63
CA ALA A 99 11.59 9.68 -10.35
C ALA A 99 12.98 9.41 -9.78
N ARG A 100 13.12 9.44 -8.45
CA ARG A 100 14.42 9.38 -7.76
C ARG A 100 14.65 8.03 -7.09
N ARG A 101 15.91 7.66 -6.88
CA ARG A 101 16.26 6.38 -6.24
C ARG A 101 15.97 6.43 -4.75
N GLU A 102 16.18 7.59 -4.14
CA GLU A 102 15.99 7.84 -2.71
C GLU A 102 14.52 7.64 -2.34
N ASP A 103 13.61 8.22 -3.13
CA ASP A 103 12.16 8.05 -3.00
C ASP A 103 11.75 6.57 -3.13
N LEU A 104 12.35 5.84 -4.08
CA LEU A 104 12.08 4.41 -4.25
C LEU A 104 12.48 3.61 -3.01
N GLU A 105 13.62 3.90 -2.38
CA GLU A 105 14.05 3.20 -1.18
C GLU A 105 13.14 3.51 0.03
N ILE A 106 12.64 4.73 0.13
CA ILE A 106 11.64 5.12 1.14
C ILE A 106 10.34 4.32 0.92
N LEU A 107 9.78 4.40 -0.29
CA LEU A 107 8.53 3.71 -0.65
C LEU A 107 8.62 2.19 -0.46
N LYS A 108 9.77 1.58 -0.76
CA LYS A 108 9.99 0.15 -0.51
C LYS A 108 9.83 -0.21 0.97
N ARG A 109 10.31 0.64 1.88
CA ARG A 109 10.22 0.39 3.33
C ARG A 109 8.78 0.50 3.81
N PHE A 110 8.08 1.57 3.42
CA PHE A 110 6.67 1.76 3.74
C PHE A 110 5.81 0.62 3.19
N PHE A 111 5.97 0.29 1.90
CA PHE A 111 5.24 -0.80 1.25
C PHE A 111 5.32 -2.12 2.03
N ILE A 112 6.51 -2.46 2.54
CA ILE A 112 6.71 -3.67 3.35
C ILE A 112 5.89 -3.61 4.66
N GLY A 113 5.89 -2.47 5.35
CA GLY A 113 5.10 -2.23 6.55
C GLY A 113 3.61 -2.38 6.26
N SER A 114 3.13 -1.65 5.25
CA SER A 114 1.73 -1.66 4.82
C SER A 114 1.22 -3.06 4.46
N LEU A 115 2.01 -3.86 3.74
CA LEU A 115 1.61 -5.24 3.42
C LEU A 115 1.40 -6.08 4.68
N ARG A 116 2.24 -5.90 5.69
CA ARG A 116 2.09 -6.61 6.96
C ARG A 116 0.82 -6.17 7.69
N GLU A 117 0.54 -4.89 7.71
CA GLU A 117 -0.63 -4.32 8.38
C GLU A 117 -1.94 -4.71 7.70
N ILE A 118 -1.98 -4.69 6.37
CA ILE A 118 -3.15 -5.06 5.58
C ILE A 118 -3.42 -6.58 5.67
N PHE A 119 -2.42 -7.42 5.41
CA PHE A 119 -2.65 -8.85 5.22
C PHE A 119 -2.42 -9.69 6.48
N CYS A 120 -1.47 -9.32 7.34
CA CYS A 120 -1.15 -10.08 8.54
C CYS A 120 -1.97 -9.61 9.74
N VAL A 121 -1.89 -8.31 10.05
CA VAL A 121 -2.53 -7.73 11.23
C VAL A 121 -3.99 -7.39 10.96
N LYS A 122 -4.34 -7.16 9.68
CA LYS A 122 -5.70 -6.86 9.20
C LYS A 122 -6.28 -5.62 9.87
N ILE A 123 -5.45 -4.60 10.10
CA ILE A 123 -5.90 -3.36 10.76
C ILE A 123 -6.85 -2.55 9.87
N TYR A 124 -6.68 -2.65 8.54
CA TYR A 124 -7.54 -2.00 7.55
C TYR A 124 -8.62 -2.93 6.96
N HIS A 125 -9.09 -3.91 7.72
CA HIS A 125 -10.12 -4.83 7.23
C HIS A 125 -11.47 -4.12 6.99
N ILE A 126 -12.10 -4.44 5.85
CA ILE A 126 -13.41 -3.94 5.42
C ILE A 126 -14.26 -5.16 5.07
N ASN A 127 -15.45 -5.25 5.68
CA ASN A 127 -16.35 -6.39 5.50
C ASN A 127 -16.99 -6.41 4.11
N ASP A 128 -17.54 -5.27 3.68
CA ASP A 128 -18.20 -5.11 2.38
C ASP A 128 -17.79 -3.78 1.71
N PRO A 129 -16.64 -3.76 1.02
CA PRO A 129 -16.19 -2.57 0.31
C PRO A 129 -17.03 -2.27 -0.94
N SER A 130 -17.87 -3.19 -1.42
CA SER A 130 -18.70 -2.95 -2.61
C SER A 130 -19.84 -1.96 -2.35
N SER A 131 -20.18 -1.75 -1.07
CA SER A 131 -21.22 -0.82 -0.62
C SER A 131 -20.78 0.65 -0.52
N TYR A 132 -19.57 0.98 -0.99
CA TYR A 132 -18.98 2.33 -0.95
C TYR A 132 -18.75 2.86 -2.37
N ASP A 133 -18.94 4.17 -2.54
CA ASP A 133 -18.89 4.87 -3.84
C ASP A 133 -17.52 5.49 -4.14
N LEU A 134 -16.72 5.72 -3.08
CA LEU A 134 -15.45 6.42 -3.13
C LEU A 134 -14.44 5.82 -2.16
N LEU A 135 -13.20 5.71 -2.59
CA LEU A 135 -12.06 5.38 -1.76
C LEU A 135 -11.02 6.51 -1.86
N ILE A 136 -10.69 7.13 -0.73
CA ILE A 136 -9.62 8.12 -0.61
C ILE A 136 -8.48 7.47 0.19
N ASP A 137 -7.30 7.38 -0.42
CA ASP A 137 -6.10 6.74 0.12
C ASP A 137 -4.97 7.79 0.20
N ILE A 138 -4.83 8.44 1.37
CA ILE A 138 -3.81 9.46 1.63
C ILE A 138 -2.56 8.79 2.20
N GLY A 139 -1.40 9.09 1.59
CA GLY A 139 -0.15 8.37 1.78
C GLY A 139 -0.26 6.95 1.24
N SER A 140 -0.70 6.88 -0.01
CA SER A 140 -0.99 5.60 -0.67
C SER A 140 0.26 4.76 -0.96
N THR A 141 1.48 5.29 -0.80
CA THR A 141 2.76 4.60 -1.04
C THR A 141 2.84 4.02 -2.46
N LEU A 142 2.54 2.72 -2.66
CA LEU A 142 2.50 2.08 -3.98
C LEU A 142 1.08 1.63 -4.35
N GLY A 143 0.07 2.13 -3.63
CA GLY A 143 -1.35 1.86 -3.83
C GLY A 143 -1.83 0.54 -3.25
N GLU A 144 -1.11 -0.05 -2.29
CA GLU A 144 -1.38 -1.39 -1.76
C GLU A 144 -2.73 -1.50 -1.03
N PHE A 145 -3.17 -0.46 -0.32
CA PHE A 145 -4.48 -0.47 0.35
C PHE A 145 -5.61 -0.37 -0.67
N SER A 146 -5.51 0.56 -1.61
CA SER A 146 -6.42 0.65 -2.77
C SER A 146 -6.49 -0.67 -3.55
N LEU A 147 -5.34 -1.29 -3.83
CA LEU A 147 -5.24 -2.60 -4.50
C LEU A 147 -5.97 -3.70 -3.71
N TYR A 148 -5.77 -3.72 -2.39
CA TYR A 148 -6.47 -4.63 -1.48
C TYR A 148 -7.99 -4.39 -1.50
N ALA A 149 -8.45 -3.14 -1.43
CA ALA A 149 -9.88 -2.82 -1.46
C ALA A 149 -10.53 -3.26 -2.77
N MET A 150 -9.88 -3.02 -3.92
CA MET A 150 -10.35 -3.50 -5.22
C MET A 150 -10.41 -5.03 -5.27
N HIS A 151 -9.39 -5.71 -4.74
CA HIS A 151 -9.38 -7.16 -4.65
C HIS A 151 -10.53 -7.71 -3.79
N LYS A 152 -10.94 -6.96 -2.76
CA LYS A 152 -12.09 -7.28 -1.90
C LYS A 152 -13.45 -6.90 -2.46
N GLY A 153 -13.51 -6.32 -3.66
CA GLY A 153 -14.76 -6.02 -4.35
C GLY A 153 -15.12 -4.54 -4.46
N PHE A 154 -14.25 -3.62 -4.01
CA PHE A 154 -14.46 -2.19 -4.25
C PHE A 154 -14.47 -1.88 -5.76
N ARG A 155 -15.47 -1.13 -6.24
CA ARG A 155 -15.61 -0.75 -7.66
C ARG A 155 -15.91 0.74 -7.87
N GLY A 156 -16.06 1.51 -6.80
CA GLY A 156 -16.27 2.95 -6.87
C GLY A 156 -15.04 3.72 -7.38
N GLU A 157 -15.10 5.04 -7.28
CA GLU A 157 -13.98 5.91 -7.65
C GLU A 157 -12.84 5.79 -6.64
N ILE A 158 -11.59 5.89 -7.12
CA ILE A 158 -10.39 5.82 -6.29
C ILE A 158 -9.64 7.14 -6.41
N ILE A 159 -9.34 7.74 -5.27
CA ILE A 159 -8.47 8.91 -5.13
C ILE A 159 -7.25 8.51 -4.30
N THR A 160 -6.07 8.51 -4.91
CA THR A 160 -4.80 8.26 -4.21
C THR A 160 -3.97 9.53 -4.10
N ILE A 161 -3.35 9.77 -2.95
CA ILE A 161 -2.45 10.91 -2.72
C ILE A 161 -1.10 10.36 -2.28
N GLU A 162 -0.04 10.68 -3.02
CA GLU A 162 1.34 10.27 -2.69
C GLU A 162 2.34 11.21 -3.39
N PRO A 163 3.20 11.93 -2.65
CA PRO A 163 4.18 12.85 -3.24
C PRO A 163 5.41 12.18 -3.85
N LEU A 164 5.65 10.89 -3.62
CA LEU A 164 6.88 10.21 -4.04
C LEU A 164 6.70 9.31 -5.27
N ALA A 165 5.45 9.02 -5.65
CA ALA A 165 5.15 8.16 -6.79
C ALA A 165 3.91 8.64 -7.54
N VAL A 166 3.92 8.52 -8.87
CA VAL A 166 2.72 8.66 -9.69
C VAL A 166 2.09 7.29 -9.88
N THR A 167 0.92 7.08 -9.28
CA THR A 167 0.21 5.80 -9.32
C THR A 167 -0.84 5.75 -10.43
N ARG A 168 -1.03 4.58 -11.05
CA ARG A 168 -2.15 4.24 -11.94
C ARG A 168 -2.57 2.80 -11.72
N PHE A 169 -3.88 2.55 -11.68
CA PHE A 169 -4.40 1.18 -11.60
C PHE A 169 -4.75 0.62 -12.98
N THR A 170 -4.57 -0.69 -13.13
CA THR A 170 -5.07 -1.46 -14.26
C THR A 170 -5.84 -2.70 -13.78
N ILE A 171 -6.84 -3.11 -14.56
CA ILE A 171 -7.55 -4.38 -14.39
C ILE A 171 -7.48 -5.12 -15.72
N SER A 172 -6.95 -6.34 -15.71
CA SER A 172 -6.76 -7.14 -16.94
C SER A 172 -6.04 -6.37 -18.05
N GLY A 173 -5.06 -5.55 -17.66
CA GLY A 173 -4.23 -4.75 -18.57
C GLY A 173 -4.85 -3.43 -19.06
N ARG A 174 -6.10 -3.11 -18.72
CA ARG A 174 -6.76 -1.83 -19.06
C ARG A 174 -6.64 -0.86 -17.91
N TYR A 175 -6.39 0.42 -18.21
CA TYR A 175 -6.38 1.46 -17.18
C TYR A 175 -7.76 1.63 -16.57
N LEU A 176 -7.76 1.96 -15.28
CA LEU A 176 -8.97 2.26 -14.54
C LEU A 176 -9.31 3.74 -14.73
N ASP A 177 -10.43 4.02 -15.41
CA ASP A 177 -10.83 5.39 -15.77
C ASP A 177 -11.29 6.21 -14.56
N ASN A 178 -11.86 5.57 -13.54
CA ASN A 178 -12.30 6.20 -12.30
C ASN A 178 -11.21 6.25 -11.21
N HIS A 179 -9.94 6.29 -11.63
CA HIS A 179 -8.79 6.51 -10.74
C HIS A 179 -8.17 7.89 -10.94
N HIS A 180 -8.11 8.64 -9.85
CA HIS A 180 -7.44 9.93 -9.76
C HIS A 180 -6.26 9.84 -8.81
N HIS A 181 -5.10 10.34 -9.26
CA HIS A 181 -3.90 10.38 -8.45
C HIS A 181 -3.41 11.83 -8.31
N TYR A 182 -3.13 12.22 -7.06
CA TYR A 182 -2.57 13.53 -6.73
C TYR A 182 -1.13 13.37 -6.23
N TYR A 183 -0.20 13.90 -7.00
CA TYR A 183 1.22 13.94 -6.68
C TYR A 183 1.52 15.18 -5.83
N LEU A 184 1.15 15.15 -4.55
CA LEU A 184 1.33 16.26 -3.62
C LEU A 184 1.51 15.77 -2.18
N ALA A 185 2.16 16.59 -1.36
CA ALA A 185 2.25 16.38 0.08
C ALA A 185 1.15 17.17 0.80
N ILE A 186 0.62 16.63 1.89
CA ILE A 186 -0.34 17.33 2.74
C ILE A 186 0.44 18.17 3.76
N ASN A 187 0.51 19.47 3.53
CA ASN A 187 1.27 20.42 4.36
C ASN A 187 0.43 21.54 4.97
N SER A 188 -0.89 21.55 4.71
CA SER A 188 -1.82 22.51 5.31
C SER A 188 -3.23 21.92 5.44
N PRO A 189 -4.08 22.47 6.32
CA PRO A 189 -5.48 22.08 6.46
C PRO A 189 -6.29 22.22 5.15
N ASP A 190 -6.02 23.27 4.37
CA ASP A 190 -6.74 23.54 3.11
C ASP A 190 -6.62 22.40 2.09
N VAL A 191 -5.53 21.62 2.14
CA VAL A 191 -5.35 20.47 1.25
C VAL A 191 -6.30 19.34 1.65
N PHE A 192 -6.47 19.07 2.96
CA PHE A 192 -7.47 18.11 3.43
C PHE A 192 -8.88 18.52 3.05
N GLU A 193 -9.23 19.79 3.21
CA GLU A 193 -10.55 20.29 2.84
C GLU A 193 -10.86 20.05 1.36
N LYS A 194 -9.93 20.39 0.46
CA LYS A 194 -10.07 20.15 -0.99
C LYS A 194 -10.27 18.67 -1.32
N ILE A 195 -9.67 17.76 -0.55
CA ILE A 195 -9.83 16.32 -0.71
C ILE A 195 -11.19 15.87 -0.18
N PHE A 196 -11.58 16.29 1.03
CA PHE A 196 -12.78 15.80 1.70
C PHE A 196 -14.08 16.31 1.08
N VAL A 197 -14.05 17.48 0.43
CA VAL A 197 -15.18 17.94 -0.38
C VAL A 197 -15.57 16.92 -1.46
N ARG A 198 -14.63 16.09 -1.95
CA ARG A 198 -14.93 15.00 -2.90
C ARG A 198 -15.78 13.87 -2.31
N ALA A 199 -15.82 13.74 -0.98
CA ALA A 199 -16.60 12.74 -0.26
C ALA A 199 -18.03 13.22 0.10
N LYS A 200 -18.37 14.48 -0.19
CA LYS A 200 -19.71 15.02 0.08
C LYS A 200 -20.77 14.26 -0.72
N GLY A 201 -21.78 13.73 -0.03
CA GLY A 201 -22.89 12.98 -0.65
C GLY A 201 -22.51 11.58 -1.17
N ARG A 202 -21.34 11.06 -0.79
CA ARG A 202 -20.79 9.79 -1.29
C ARG A 202 -20.32 8.93 -0.15
N ARG A 203 -20.83 7.71 -0.04
CA ARG A 203 -20.42 6.82 1.03
C ARG A 203 -18.98 6.38 0.77
N SER A 204 -18.08 6.82 1.63
CA SER A 204 -16.64 6.80 1.34
C SER A 204 -15.86 5.89 2.29
N ILE A 205 -14.78 5.30 1.79
CA ILE A 205 -13.68 4.74 2.60
C ILE A 205 -12.56 5.76 2.56
N ILE A 206 -12.12 6.25 3.72
CA ILE A 206 -11.07 7.27 3.83
C ILE A 206 -9.94 6.72 4.69
N LYS A 207 -8.79 6.47 4.08
CA LYS A 207 -7.53 6.14 4.77
C LYS A 207 -6.63 7.37 4.79
N ILE A 208 -6.09 7.67 5.97
CA ILE A 208 -5.07 8.69 6.21
C ILE A 208 -3.92 8.02 6.92
N ASP A 209 -2.80 7.87 6.22
CA ASP A 209 -1.58 7.28 6.76
C ASP A 209 -0.42 7.90 5.98
N CYS A 210 0.12 8.98 6.55
CA CYS A 210 0.95 9.95 5.85
C CYS A 210 2.05 10.52 6.75
N GLU A 211 2.46 9.75 7.77
CA GLU A 211 3.65 10.00 8.59
C GLU A 211 3.76 11.45 9.10
N GLY A 212 2.78 11.88 9.90
CA GLY A 212 2.77 13.20 10.56
C GLY A 212 1.94 14.26 9.85
N CYS A 213 1.33 13.98 8.69
CA CYS A 213 0.44 14.92 8.03
C CYS A 213 -0.91 15.08 8.76
N GLU A 214 -1.30 14.10 9.58
CA GLU A 214 -2.51 14.13 10.39
C GLU A 214 -2.59 15.35 11.32
N LYS A 215 -1.47 15.99 11.67
CA LYS A 215 -1.46 17.25 12.43
C LYS A 215 -2.22 18.39 11.74
N HIS A 216 -2.39 18.30 10.42
CA HIS A 216 -3.14 19.27 9.62
C HIS A 216 -4.62 18.90 9.46
N LEU A 217 -5.04 17.75 9.96
CA LEU A 217 -6.43 17.30 9.85
C LEU A 217 -7.32 18.09 10.82
N ASN A 218 -8.21 18.91 10.26
CA ASN A 218 -9.31 19.47 11.02
C ASN A 218 -10.47 18.46 11.08
N LEU A 219 -10.76 17.92 12.27
CA LEU A 219 -11.82 16.93 12.47
C LEU A 219 -13.23 17.47 12.23
N ASP A 220 -13.41 18.79 12.15
CA ASP A 220 -14.70 19.37 11.76
C ASP A 220 -15.03 19.06 10.29
N LEU A 221 -14.02 18.78 9.47
CA LEU A 221 -14.21 18.35 8.07
C LEU A 221 -14.87 16.97 7.96
N ILE A 222 -14.94 16.19 9.04
CA ILE A 222 -15.67 14.92 9.08
C ILE A 222 -17.17 15.15 8.86
N ASP A 223 -17.71 16.31 9.25
CA ASP A 223 -19.13 16.63 9.10
C ASP A 223 -19.55 16.83 7.63
N ILE A 224 -18.57 17.04 6.73
CA ILE A 224 -18.80 17.15 5.28
C ILE A 224 -18.97 15.76 4.66
N VAL A 225 -18.44 14.72 5.31
CA VAL A 225 -18.44 13.35 4.79
C VAL A 225 -19.79 12.69 5.01
N GLU A 226 -20.24 11.94 4.00
CA GLU A 226 -21.53 11.26 4.03
C GLU A 226 -21.63 10.26 5.19
N LYS A 227 -22.83 10.11 5.76
CA LYS A 227 -23.09 9.12 6.81
C LYS A 227 -22.77 7.71 6.33
N ASN A 228 -22.41 6.84 7.26
CA ASN A 228 -21.95 5.47 7.03
C ASN A 228 -20.62 5.36 6.25
N SER A 229 -19.89 6.46 6.09
CA SER A 229 -18.51 6.47 5.59
C SER A 229 -17.55 5.95 6.65
N LEU A 230 -16.52 5.23 6.22
CA LEU A 230 -15.54 4.56 7.07
C LEU A 230 -14.22 5.32 7.05
N PHE A 231 -13.71 5.66 8.24
CA PHE A 231 -12.40 6.26 8.41
C PHE A 231 -11.39 5.27 8.99
N PHE A 232 -10.16 5.36 8.48
CA PHE A 232 -8.93 4.82 9.03
C PHE A 232 -7.91 5.95 9.13
N ILE A 233 -7.50 6.33 10.34
CA ILE A 233 -6.54 7.41 10.56
C ILE A 233 -5.38 6.88 11.38
N GLU A 234 -4.19 6.90 10.81
CA GLU A 234 -2.95 6.62 11.51
C GLU A 234 -2.40 7.90 12.14
N VAL A 235 -2.11 7.83 13.43
CA VAL A 235 -1.68 8.97 14.22
C VAL A 235 -0.34 8.65 14.87
N HIS A 236 0.68 9.46 14.60
CA HIS A 236 2.08 9.28 15.01
C HIS A 236 2.47 10.15 16.22
N ASN A 237 1.48 10.76 16.87
CA ASN A 237 1.69 11.63 18.02
C ASN A 237 0.61 11.36 19.09
N LYS A 238 1.06 11.04 20.31
CA LYS A 238 0.17 10.67 21.42
C LYS A 238 -0.74 11.79 21.88
N ASP A 239 -0.28 13.04 21.85
CA ASP A 239 -1.10 14.18 22.25
C ASP A 239 -2.13 14.54 21.17
N LEU A 240 -1.75 14.42 19.91
CA LEU A 240 -2.69 14.53 18.80
C LEU A 240 -3.76 13.42 18.84
N LEU A 241 -3.35 12.18 19.14
CA LEU A 241 -4.29 11.06 19.35
C LEU A 241 -5.30 11.40 20.43
N ARG A 242 -4.85 11.87 21.60
CA ARG A 242 -5.74 12.27 22.71
C ARG A 242 -6.71 13.36 22.27
N SER A 243 -6.21 14.37 21.55
CA SER A 243 -7.05 15.46 21.01
C SER A 243 -8.11 14.93 20.05
N PHE A 244 -7.74 14.03 19.14
CA PHE A 244 -8.67 13.42 18.19
C PHE A 244 -9.73 12.57 18.86
N VAL A 245 -9.31 11.71 19.79
CA VAL A 245 -10.22 10.85 20.56
C VAL A 245 -11.22 11.71 21.34
N LYS A 246 -10.75 12.78 22.00
CA LYS A 246 -11.60 13.71 22.72
C LYS A 246 -12.68 14.30 21.81
N LYS A 247 -12.28 14.90 20.68
CA LYS A 247 -13.22 15.50 19.72
C LYS A 247 -14.24 14.48 19.17
N LEU A 248 -13.77 13.29 18.78
CA LEU A 248 -14.65 12.27 18.19
C LEU A 248 -15.63 11.68 19.21
N VAL A 249 -15.17 11.35 20.42
CA VAL A 249 -15.99 10.66 21.42
C VAL A 249 -16.84 11.62 22.25
N GLU A 250 -16.25 12.71 22.74
CA GLU A 250 -16.93 13.62 23.67
C GLU A 250 -17.79 14.63 22.92
N GLU A 251 -17.25 15.25 21.88
CA GLU A 251 -17.95 16.33 21.15
C GLU A 251 -18.88 15.75 20.08
N LYS A 252 -18.41 14.78 19.28
CA LYS A 252 -19.19 14.19 18.19
C LYS A 252 -19.94 12.90 18.56
N ARG A 253 -19.76 12.38 19.78
CA ARG A 253 -20.42 11.15 20.29
C ARG A 253 -20.23 9.92 19.39
N MET A 254 -19.10 9.85 18.68
CA MET A 254 -18.77 8.76 17.78
C MET A 254 -18.21 7.55 18.52
N ARG A 255 -18.54 6.35 18.01
CA ARG A 255 -17.90 5.11 18.46
C ARG A 255 -16.62 4.89 17.65
N ILE A 256 -15.50 4.94 18.33
CA ILE A 256 -14.18 4.73 17.72
C ILE A 256 -13.55 3.44 18.23
N THR A 257 -12.84 2.75 17.35
CA THR A 257 -11.91 1.67 17.71
C THR A 257 -10.49 2.21 17.60
N ILE A 258 -9.70 2.01 18.65
CA ILE A 258 -8.28 2.41 18.68
C ILE A 258 -7.44 1.13 18.70
N LYS A 259 -6.46 1.02 17.80
CA LYS A 259 -5.50 -0.09 17.80
C LYS A 259 -4.07 0.44 17.78
N PRO A 260 -3.19 0.05 18.72
CA PRO A 260 -1.77 0.37 18.60
C PRO A 260 -1.18 -0.39 17.40
N ILE A 261 -0.43 0.33 16.55
CA ILE A 261 0.34 -0.27 15.45
C ILE A 261 1.74 -0.60 15.97
N ASN A 262 2.35 0.35 16.64
CA ASN A 262 3.64 0.23 17.32
C ASN A 262 3.66 1.19 18.55
N ASN A 263 4.84 1.48 19.09
CA ASN A 263 4.98 2.36 20.28
C ASN A 263 4.77 3.86 19.96
N GLU A 264 4.76 4.23 18.69
CA GLU A 264 4.75 5.61 18.20
C GLU A 264 3.52 5.92 17.35
N ALA A 265 2.78 4.89 16.88
CA ALA A 265 1.63 5.03 16.00
C ALA A 265 0.39 4.25 16.45
N TRP A 266 -0.79 4.84 16.23
CA TRP A 266 -2.10 4.27 16.53
C TRP A 266 -3.05 4.41 15.35
N LEU A 267 -3.83 3.37 15.08
CA LEU A 267 -4.94 3.40 14.14
C LEU A 267 -6.24 3.76 14.85
N LEU A 268 -6.85 4.85 14.44
CA LEU A 268 -8.25 5.18 14.71
C LEU A 268 -9.14 4.64 13.59
N ARG A 269 -10.19 3.91 13.96
CA ARG A 269 -11.21 3.42 13.03
C ARG A 269 -12.61 3.78 13.52
N PHE A 270 -13.41 4.43 12.69
CA PHE A 270 -14.78 4.80 13.03
C PHE A 270 -15.64 4.99 11.79
N VAL A 271 -16.95 5.07 12.01
CA VAL A 271 -17.96 5.32 10.98
C VAL A 271 -18.70 6.61 11.34
N VAL A 272 -18.93 7.47 10.35
CA VAL A 272 -19.68 8.73 10.49
C VAL A 272 -21.19 8.47 10.54
#